data_AF-A0A519YER4-F1
#
_entry.id   AF-A0A519YER4-F1
#
_cell.length_a   1.000
_cell.length_b   1.000
_cell.length_c   1.000
_cell.angle_alpha   90.00
_cell.angle_beta   90.00
_cell.angle_gamma   90.00
#
_symmetry.space_group_name_H-M   'P 1'
#
loop_
_entity.id
_entity.type
_entity.pdbx_description
1 polymer ?
#
loop_
_entity_poly.entity_id
_entity_poly.type
_entity_poly.pdbx_seq_one_letter_code
_entity_poly.pdbx_strand_id
1 'polypeptide(L)'
;MSADFDLPLLTLPTAADATDATAPRLLILYTGGTVGMVINKRQELVPMHFEKLGNQLPELRKLPHRLELLALPQLIDSSNVTPADWLLLARLIGHHYADFDGFVVLHGTDTMAYSAAALSFLLEHLGKPVVFTGAQVPVGRTRSDAARNLLTALEIAAARHPRAGTVRMPEVGLFFNDVLIRGTRAKKVESQQ
;
A
#
# COMPACT_ATOMS: atom_id res chain seq x y z
N MET A 1 -9.14 17.18 -17.67
CA MET A 1 -8.31 16.04 -18.09
C MET A 1 -8.87 14.78 -17.46
N SER A 2 -9.42 13.87 -18.25
CA SER A 2 -9.72 12.51 -17.77
C SER A 2 -8.38 11.82 -17.53
N ALA A 3 -8.02 11.61 -16.26
CA ALA A 3 -6.96 10.67 -15.95
C ALA A 3 -7.45 9.29 -16.40
N ASP A 4 -6.65 8.59 -17.18
CA ASP A 4 -6.91 7.21 -17.53
C ASP A 4 -6.69 6.35 -16.27
N PHE A 5 -7.76 5.69 -15.82
CA PHE A 5 -7.74 4.84 -14.63
C PHE A 5 -7.59 3.36 -14.98
N ASP A 6 -7.56 3.01 -16.27
CA ASP A 6 -7.31 1.65 -16.76
C ASP A 6 -5.80 1.33 -16.77
N LEU A 7 -5.16 1.57 -15.62
CA LEU A 7 -3.76 1.25 -15.42
C LEU A 7 -3.58 -0.27 -15.28
N PRO A 8 -2.47 -0.84 -15.79
CA PRO A 8 -2.25 -2.27 -15.74
C PRO A 8 -2.14 -2.75 -14.28
N LEU A 9 -2.90 -3.78 -13.95
CA LEU A 9 -2.82 -4.50 -12.68
C LEU A 9 -1.85 -5.67 -12.83
N LEU A 10 -0.87 -5.74 -11.92
CA LEU A 10 0.07 -6.85 -11.82
C LEU A 10 -0.37 -7.80 -10.71
N THR A 11 -0.75 -9.03 -11.06
CA THR A 11 -1.01 -10.08 -10.08
C THR A 11 0.29 -10.53 -9.41
N LEU A 12 0.30 -10.54 -8.08
CA LEU A 12 1.44 -10.99 -7.28
C LEU A 12 1.27 -12.46 -6.85
N PRO A 13 2.37 -13.25 -6.74
CA PRO A 13 2.28 -14.65 -6.38
C PRO A 13 1.98 -14.83 -4.89
N THR A 14 0.90 -15.54 -4.57
CA THR A 14 0.35 -15.75 -3.22
C THR A 14 0.01 -17.21 -2.97
N ALA A 15 -0.36 -17.57 -1.73
CA ALA A 15 -0.85 -18.93 -1.43
C ALA A 15 -2.29 -19.14 -1.88
N ALA A 16 -3.08 -18.06 -1.96
CA ALA A 16 -4.43 -18.11 -2.50
C ALA A 16 -4.41 -18.33 -4.01
N ASP A 17 -5.24 -19.27 -4.48
CA ASP A 17 -5.50 -19.47 -5.91
C ASP A 17 -6.24 -18.25 -6.48
N ALA A 18 -6.01 -17.92 -7.74
CA ALA A 18 -6.72 -16.85 -8.45
C ALA A 18 -8.24 -17.07 -8.43
N THR A 19 -8.68 -18.34 -8.45
CA THR A 19 -10.10 -18.72 -8.44
C THR A 19 -10.72 -18.84 -7.05
N ASP A 20 -9.94 -18.68 -5.96
CA ASP A 20 -10.48 -18.76 -4.60
C ASP A 20 -11.35 -17.53 -4.28
N ALA A 21 -12.66 -17.70 -4.40
CA ALA A 21 -13.64 -16.67 -4.11
C ALA A 21 -13.71 -16.26 -2.63
N THR A 22 -13.17 -17.08 -1.73
CA THR A 22 -13.18 -16.82 -0.28
C THR A 22 -11.95 -16.03 0.19
N ALA A 23 -10.87 -16.04 -0.59
CA ALA A 23 -9.66 -15.28 -0.31
C ALA A 23 -9.88 -13.78 -0.58
N PRO A 24 -9.63 -12.90 0.42
CA PRO A 24 -9.70 -11.45 0.24
C PRO A 24 -8.84 -10.99 -0.93
N ARG A 25 -9.39 -10.12 -1.78
CA ARG A 25 -8.65 -9.45 -2.86
C ARG A 25 -8.15 -8.11 -2.36
N LEU A 26 -6.84 -7.89 -2.36
CA LEU A 26 -6.26 -6.62 -1.96
C LEU A 26 -5.56 -5.93 -3.13
N LEU A 27 -5.76 -4.61 -3.22
CA LEU A 27 -5.05 -3.77 -4.17
C LEU A 27 -3.92 -3.03 -3.47
N ILE A 28 -2.71 -3.19 -3.99
CA ILE A 28 -1.54 -2.40 -3.60
C ILE A 28 -1.39 -1.25 -4.59
N LEU A 29 -1.55 -0.01 -4.10
CA LEU A 29 -1.27 1.19 -4.86
C LEU A 29 0.17 1.62 -4.58
N TYR A 30 1.06 1.45 -5.57
CA TYR A 30 2.43 1.96 -5.48
C TYR A 30 2.49 3.39 -6.00
N THR A 31 2.59 4.32 -5.04
CA THR A 31 2.65 5.75 -5.31
C THR A 31 4.07 6.28 -5.38
N GLY A 32 5.05 5.53 -4.86
CA GLY A 32 6.44 5.94 -4.74
C GLY A 32 7.03 5.54 -3.39
N GLY A 33 8.12 6.20 -3.02
CA GLY A 33 8.83 5.96 -1.77
C GLY A 33 9.75 4.73 -1.79
N THR A 34 10.53 4.61 -0.71
CA THR A 34 11.66 3.69 -0.57
C THR A 34 11.28 2.20 -0.63
N VAL A 35 10.02 1.84 -0.35
CA VAL A 35 9.55 0.45 -0.39
C VAL A 35 9.75 -0.17 -1.78
N GLY A 36 9.43 0.58 -2.83
CA GLY A 36 9.57 0.11 -4.21
C GLY A 36 10.93 0.43 -4.83
N MET A 37 11.94 0.78 -4.03
CA MET A 37 13.28 1.07 -4.52
C MET A 37 14.20 -0.12 -4.30
N VAL A 38 15.13 -0.33 -5.24
CA VAL A 38 16.24 -1.27 -5.12
C VAL A 38 17.53 -0.53 -5.39
N ILE A 39 18.65 -1.06 -4.90
CA ILE A 39 19.96 -0.49 -5.20
C ILE A 39 20.55 -1.18 -6.42
N ASN A 40 20.86 -0.40 -7.44
CA ASN A 40 21.50 -0.92 -8.64
C ASN A 40 23.00 -1.23 -8.37
N LYS A 41 23.70 -1.80 -9.37
CA LYS A 41 25.14 -2.11 -9.25
C LYS A 41 26.01 -0.88 -8.97
N ARG A 42 25.53 0.33 -9.23
CA ARG A 42 26.21 1.61 -9.03
C ARG A 42 25.93 2.23 -7.65
N GLN A 43 25.27 1.51 -6.74
CA GLN A 43 24.86 2.00 -5.42
C GLN A 43 23.82 3.13 -5.43
N GLU A 44 23.06 3.25 -6.52
CA GLU A 44 21.98 4.24 -6.66
C GLU A 44 20.62 3.61 -6.34
N LEU A 45 19.75 4.37 -5.69
CA LEU A 45 18.35 3.99 -5.50
C LEU A 45 17.58 4.15 -6.81
N VAL A 46 17.04 3.06 -7.32
CA VAL A 46 16.22 3.04 -8.53
C VAL A 46 14.89 2.33 -8.28
N PRO A 47 13.80 2.74 -8.95
CA PRO A 47 12.53 2.02 -8.87
C PRO A 47 12.70 0.56 -9.26
N MET A 48 12.05 -0.33 -8.52
CA MET A 48 12.05 -1.75 -8.78
C MET A 48 11.08 -2.12 -9.90
N HIS A 49 11.42 -3.17 -10.64
CA HIS A 49 10.48 -3.85 -11.52
C HIS A 49 9.59 -4.76 -10.65
N PHE A 50 8.31 -4.42 -10.52
CA PHE A 50 7.40 -5.11 -9.58
C PHE A 50 7.15 -6.57 -9.93
N GLU A 51 7.41 -7.00 -11.18
CA GLU A 51 7.39 -8.42 -11.54
C GLU A 51 8.42 -9.23 -10.73
N LYS A 52 9.46 -8.57 -10.20
CA LYS A 52 10.48 -9.17 -9.34
C LYS A 52 10.13 -9.07 -7.85
N LEU A 53 9.04 -8.41 -7.46
CA LEU A 53 8.66 -8.24 -6.05
C LEU A 53 8.49 -9.59 -5.35
N GLY A 54 7.83 -10.57 -5.98
CA GLY A 54 7.69 -11.91 -5.42
C GLY A 54 9.01 -12.68 -5.23
N ASN A 55 10.09 -12.29 -5.94
CA ASN A 55 11.42 -12.86 -5.72
C ASN A 55 12.17 -12.14 -4.59
N GLN A 56 11.91 -10.85 -4.39
CA GLN A 56 12.49 -10.05 -3.32
C GLN A 56 11.78 -10.24 -1.97
N LEU A 57 10.50 -10.59 -2.01
CA LEU A 57 9.62 -10.84 -0.86
C LEU A 57 8.95 -12.21 -1.02
N PRO A 58 9.70 -13.32 -0.87
CA PRO A 58 9.15 -14.67 -0.99
C PRO A 58 8.03 -14.96 0.01
N GLU A 59 7.94 -14.19 1.11
CA GLU A 59 6.88 -14.24 2.11
C GLU A 59 5.50 -13.97 1.54
N LEU A 60 5.38 -13.17 0.46
CA LEU A 60 4.11 -12.92 -0.22
C LEU A 60 3.44 -14.22 -0.69
N ARG A 61 4.24 -15.22 -1.11
CA ARG A 61 3.75 -16.53 -1.54
C ARG A 61 3.07 -17.34 -0.44
N LYS A 62 3.21 -16.92 0.83
CA LYS A 62 2.58 -17.58 1.99
C LYS A 62 1.28 -16.90 2.40
N LEU A 63 0.97 -15.73 1.86
CA LEU A 63 -0.23 -15.00 2.23
C LEU A 63 -1.47 -15.64 1.60
N PRO A 64 -2.54 -15.91 2.38
CA PRO A 64 -3.79 -16.47 1.88
C PRO A 64 -4.72 -15.38 1.32
N HIS A 65 -4.16 -14.45 0.55
CA HIS A 65 -4.86 -13.30 -0.02
C HIS A 65 -4.53 -13.21 -1.50
N ARG A 66 -5.47 -12.75 -2.32
CA ARG A 66 -5.22 -12.45 -3.73
C ARG A 66 -4.73 -11.03 -3.83
N LEU A 67 -3.53 -10.84 -4.40
CA LEU A 67 -2.86 -9.54 -4.41
C LEU A 67 -2.68 -9.05 -5.83
N GLU A 68 -3.11 -7.82 -6.07
CA GLU A 68 -2.84 -7.10 -7.31
C GLU A 68 -2.12 -5.79 -6.98
N LEU A 69 -1.20 -5.39 -7.84
CA LEU A 69 -0.40 -4.19 -7.69
C LEU A 69 -0.65 -3.26 -8.88
N LEU A 70 -0.92 -2.00 -8.57
CA LEU A 70 -1.01 -0.91 -9.53
C LEU A 70 0.07 0.10 -9.20
N ALA A 71 0.99 0.33 -10.14
CA ALA A 71 2.00 1.38 -10.02
C ALA A 71 1.55 2.63 -10.76
N LEU A 72 1.72 3.81 -10.15
CA LEU A 72 1.46 5.06 -10.84
C LEU A 72 2.46 5.24 -12.00
N PRO A 73 2.02 5.74 -13.17
CA PRO A 73 2.93 6.02 -14.30
C PRO A 73 4.02 7.02 -13.96
N GLN A 74 3.73 7.95 -13.06
CA GLN A 74 4.67 8.90 -12.50
C GLN A 74 4.66 8.72 -10.98
N LEU A 75 5.82 8.36 -10.42
CA LEU A 75 5.97 8.18 -8.98
C LEU A 75 5.99 9.54 -8.30
N ILE A 76 5.31 9.61 -7.16
CA ILE A 76 5.22 10.80 -6.34
C ILE A 76 6.43 10.85 -5.40
N ASP A 77 7.18 11.94 -5.48
CA ASP A 77 8.15 12.29 -4.44
C ASP A 77 7.38 12.71 -3.18
N SER A 78 7.57 11.99 -2.07
CA SER A 78 6.83 12.30 -0.85
C SER A 78 7.12 13.69 -0.30
N SER A 79 8.24 14.32 -0.64
CA SER A 79 8.50 15.70 -0.25
C SER A 79 7.63 16.72 -1.01
N ASN A 80 7.01 16.30 -2.12
CA ASN A 80 6.28 17.16 -3.06
C ASN A 80 4.88 16.65 -3.39
N VAL A 81 4.19 16.04 -2.42
CA VAL A 81 2.79 15.61 -2.60
C VAL A 81 1.87 16.83 -2.64
N THR A 82 0.95 16.84 -3.60
CA THR A 82 -0.03 17.91 -3.81
C THR A 82 -1.47 17.42 -3.56
N PRO A 83 -2.43 18.34 -3.38
CA PRO A 83 -3.85 17.96 -3.34
C PRO A 83 -4.35 17.23 -4.59
N ALA A 84 -3.76 17.49 -5.76
CA ALA A 84 -4.10 16.79 -6.99
C ALA A 84 -3.73 15.29 -6.90
N ASP A 85 -2.63 14.97 -6.22
CA ASP A 85 -2.22 13.58 -5.97
C ASP A 85 -3.20 12.89 -5.03
N TRP A 86 -3.69 13.56 -3.99
CA TRP A 86 -4.73 13.00 -3.11
C TRP A 86 -6.03 12.71 -3.87
N LEU A 87 -6.45 13.63 -4.74
CA LEU A 87 -7.63 13.43 -5.58
C LEU A 87 -7.42 12.28 -6.57
N LEU A 88 -6.22 12.11 -7.13
CA LEU A 88 -5.87 10.97 -7.97
C LEU A 88 -6.01 9.65 -7.20
N LEU A 89 -5.42 9.56 -6.01
CA LEU A 89 -5.49 8.36 -5.17
C LEU A 89 -6.92 8.02 -4.74
N ALA A 90 -7.69 9.02 -4.31
CA ALA A 90 -9.09 8.82 -3.94
C ALA A 90 -9.93 8.30 -5.12
N ARG A 91 -9.70 8.82 -6.34
CA ARG A 91 -10.37 8.35 -7.56
C ARG A 91 -9.94 6.94 -7.95
N LEU A 92 -8.66 6.60 -7.84
CA LEU A 92 -8.17 5.23 -8.09
C LEU A 92 -8.81 4.22 -7.13
N ILE A 93 -8.83 4.52 -5.83
CA ILE A 93 -9.48 3.68 -4.81
C ILE A 93 -10.98 3.56 -5.13
N GLY A 94 -11.64 4.67 -5.47
CA GLY A 94 -13.05 4.69 -5.83
C GLY A 94 -13.37 3.85 -7.09
N HIS A 95 -12.52 3.94 -8.11
CA HIS A 95 -12.65 3.18 -9.36
C HIS A 95 -12.56 1.67 -9.11
N HIS A 96 -11.60 1.24 -8.29
CA HIS A 96 -11.41 -0.17 -7.94
C HIS A 96 -12.20 -0.61 -6.71
N TYR A 97 -13.10 0.23 -6.19
CA TYR A 97 -13.72 -0.02 -4.88
C TYR A 97 -14.57 -1.28 -4.85
N ALA A 98 -15.25 -1.61 -5.95
CA ALA A 98 -16.11 -2.79 -6.04
C ALA A 98 -15.30 -4.09 -6.11
N ASP A 99 -14.14 -4.06 -6.76
CA ASP A 99 -13.39 -5.28 -7.14
C ASP A 99 -12.50 -5.84 -6.02
N PHE A 100 -12.15 -4.99 -5.05
CA PHE A 100 -11.20 -5.30 -3.98
C PHE A 100 -11.81 -5.17 -2.60
N ASP A 101 -11.33 -5.98 -1.66
CA ASP A 101 -11.77 -6.09 -0.27
C ASP A 101 -11.00 -5.16 0.68
N GLY A 102 -9.91 -4.56 0.22
CA GLY A 102 -9.05 -3.65 0.98
C GLY A 102 -7.91 -3.10 0.13
N PHE A 103 -7.31 -2.01 0.60
CA PHE A 103 -6.30 -1.25 -0.13
C PHE A 103 -5.06 -1.05 0.75
N VAL A 104 -3.88 -1.21 0.16
CA VAL A 104 -2.61 -0.81 0.76
C VAL A 104 -1.96 0.25 -0.13
N VAL A 105 -1.63 1.40 0.43
CA VAL A 105 -0.99 2.50 -0.29
C VAL A 105 0.46 2.57 0.13
N LEU A 106 1.36 2.19 -0.78
CA LEU A 106 2.80 2.33 -0.60
C LEU A 106 3.20 3.76 -0.94
N HIS A 107 3.69 4.48 0.07
CA HIS A 107 3.95 5.92 0.01
C HIS A 107 5.27 6.26 0.68
N GLY A 108 5.92 7.36 0.25
CA GLY A 108 7.11 7.88 0.94
C GLY A 108 6.75 8.51 2.29
N THR A 109 7.67 8.45 3.26
CA THR A 109 7.33 8.73 4.67
C THR A 109 7.14 10.21 5.00
N ASP A 110 7.72 11.13 4.23
CA ASP A 110 7.78 12.56 4.58
C ASP A 110 6.40 13.21 4.75
N THR A 111 5.46 12.87 3.87
CA THR A 111 4.10 13.43 3.88
C THR A 111 3.02 12.37 4.01
N MET A 112 3.38 11.11 4.32
CA MET A 112 2.43 10.02 4.45
C MET A 112 1.29 10.33 5.43
N ALA A 113 1.60 10.97 6.55
CA ALA A 113 0.60 11.39 7.54
C ALA A 113 -0.41 12.40 6.97
N TYR A 114 0.05 13.35 6.12
CA TYR A 114 -0.82 14.31 5.46
C TYR A 114 -1.72 13.63 4.42
N SER A 115 -1.15 12.73 3.59
CA SER A 115 -1.93 11.96 2.60
C SER A 115 -2.97 11.07 3.27
N ALA A 116 -2.62 10.37 4.36
CA ALA A 116 -3.55 9.55 5.12
C ALA A 116 -4.69 10.37 5.75
N ALA A 117 -4.37 11.55 6.31
CA ALA A 117 -5.37 12.46 6.83
C ALA A 117 -6.29 13.00 5.73
N ALA A 118 -5.75 13.43 4.59
CA ALA A 118 -6.54 13.93 3.46
C ALA A 118 -7.51 12.87 2.92
N LEU A 119 -7.04 11.64 2.71
CA LEU A 119 -7.88 10.53 2.25
C LEU A 119 -8.92 10.09 3.27
N SER A 120 -8.68 10.30 4.57
CA SER A 120 -9.71 10.07 5.59
C SER A 120 -10.94 10.95 5.41
N PHE A 121 -10.78 12.15 4.79
CA PHE A 121 -11.89 13.05 4.48
C PHE A 121 -12.41 12.86 3.06
N LEU A 122 -11.55 12.55 2.09
CA LEU A 122 -11.95 12.37 0.69
C LEU A 122 -12.72 11.07 0.44
N LEU A 123 -12.48 10.03 1.24
CA LEU A 123 -13.14 8.73 1.14
C LEU A 123 -14.32 8.66 2.13
N GLU A 124 -15.38 9.39 1.82
CA GLU A 124 -16.60 9.38 2.63
C GLU A 124 -17.27 7.99 2.63
N HIS A 125 -17.91 7.64 3.76
CA HIS A 125 -18.62 6.37 3.95
C HIS A 125 -17.78 5.11 3.68
N LEU A 126 -16.48 5.17 3.99
CA LEU A 126 -15.55 4.07 3.78
C LEU A 126 -15.97 2.80 4.57
N GLY A 127 -16.26 1.71 3.85
CA GLY A 127 -16.59 0.40 4.41
C GLY A 127 -15.46 -0.64 4.30
N LYS A 128 -14.33 -0.28 3.70
CA LYS A 128 -13.17 -1.16 3.40
C LYS A 128 -11.88 -0.51 3.90
N PRO A 129 -10.90 -1.28 4.39
CA PRO A 129 -9.67 -0.71 4.93
C PRO A 129 -8.81 -0.07 3.84
N VAL A 130 -8.22 1.09 4.14
CA VAL A 130 -7.16 1.71 3.35
C VAL A 130 -5.96 1.91 4.27
N VAL A 131 -4.88 1.17 4.06
CA VAL A 131 -3.68 1.20 4.91
C VAL A 131 -2.53 1.86 4.19
N PHE A 132 -2.10 3.03 4.67
CA PHE A 132 -0.86 3.65 4.26
C PHE A 132 0.32 2.96 4.93
N THR A 133 1.37 2.69 4.16
CA THR A 133 2.64 2.25 4.72
C THR A 133 3.80 2.65 3.81
N GLY A 134 5.02 2.50 4.34
CA GLY A 134 6.26 2.88 3.67
C GLY A 134 7.45 2.21 4.32
N ALA A 135 8.66 2.69 4.01
CA ALA A 135 9.90 2.19 4.59
C ALA A 135 10.96 3.29 4.64
N GLN A 136 11.88 3.16 5.59
CA GLN A 136 13.12 3.92 5.59
C GLN A 136 14.24 3.20 4.84
N VAL A 137 14.24 1.86 4.86
CA VAL A 137 15.27 1.03 4.23
C VAL A 137 14.65 0.21 3.09
N PRO A 138 15.19 0.29 1.86
CA PRO A 138 14.60 -0.36 0.69
C PRO A 138 14.55 -1.89 0.78
N VAL A 139 13.65 -2.49 0.02
CA VAL A 139 13.54 -3.94 -0.11
C VAL A 139 14.87 -4.53 -0.60
N GLY A 140 15.27 -5.65 -0.01
CA GLY A 140 16.50 -6.37 -0.38
C GLY A 140 17.75 -5.96 0.40
N ARG A 141 17.68 -4.97 1.30
CA ARG A 141 18.75 -4.68 2.27
C ARG A 141 18.57 -5.43 3.59
N THR A 142 19.70 -5.78 4.20
CA THR A 142 19.75 -6.28 5.58
C THR A 142 19.10 -5.26 6.52
N ARG A 143 18.22 -5.72 7.43
CA ARG A 143 17.43 -4.88 8.34
C ARG A 143 16.43 -3.95 7.65
N SER A 144 16.00 -4.26 6.43
CA SER A 144 14.90 -3.52 5.80
C SER A 144 13.60 -3.65 6.58
N ASP A 145 12.95 -2.52 6.85
CA ASP A 145 11.61 -2.44 7.43
C ASP A 145 10.50 -2.61 6.37
N ALA A 146 10.83 -2.51 5.08
CA ALA A 146 9.87 -2.55 3.98
C ALA A 146 9.07 -3.86 3.92
N ALA A 147 9.74 -5.00 4.11
CA ALA A 147 9.09 -6.30 4.09
C ALA A 147 8.04 -6.43 5.19
N ARG A 148 8.46 -6.19 6.43
CA ARG A 148 7.58 -6.24 7.61
C ARG A 148 6.41 -5.27 7.45
N ASN A 149 6.69 -4.02 7.11
CA ASN A 149 5.68 -2.98 6.99
C ASN A 149 4.62 -3.32 5.94
N LEU A 150 5.03 -3.80 4.76
CA LEU A 150 4.10 -4.23 3.70
C LEU A 150 3.29 -5.46 4.11
N LEU A 151 3.94 -6.52 4.63
CA LEU A 151 3.26 -7.76 5.01
C LEU A 151 2.18 -7.50 6.07
N THR A 152 2.52 -6.75 7.12
CA THR A 152 1.56 -6.43 8.18
C THR A 152 0.46 -5.50 7.69
N ALA A 153 0.76 -4.54 6.81
CA ALA A 153 -0.28 -3.70 6.20
C ALA A 153 -1.29 -4.53 5.38
N LEU A 154 -0.83 -5.55 4.66
CA LEU A 154 -1.69 -6.49 3.92
C LEU A 154 -2.56 -7.31 4.87
N GLU A 155 -2.00 -7.83 5.96
CA GLU A 155 -2.76 -8.55 6.98
C GLU A 155 -3.84 -7.67 7.63
N ILE A 156 -3.52 -6.40 7.93
CA ILE A 156 -4.48 -5.43 8.47
C ILE A 156 -5.61 -5.17 7.44
N ALA A 157 -5.28 -5.01 6.17
CA ALA A 157 -6.27 -4.79 5.11
C ALA A 157 -7.17 -6.02 4.85
N ALA A 158 -6.65 -7.23 5.02
CA ALA A 158 -7.45 -8.45 4.94
C ALA A 158 -8.25 -8.74 6.21
N ALA A 159 -7.91 -8.14 7.36
CA ALA A 159 -8.45 -8.55 8.64
C ALA A 159 -9.97 -8.43 8.74
N ARG A 160 -10.63 -9.54 9.10
CA ARG A 160 -12.06 -9.63 9.37
C ARG A 160 -12.34 -10.06 10.81
N HIS A 161 -13.51 -9.68 11.33
CA HIS A 161 -13.94 -10.13 12.64
C HIS A 161 -14.28 -11.63 12.57
N PRO A 162 -13.68 -12.52 13.38
CA PRO A 162 -13.74 -13.98 13.15
C PRO A 162 -15.15 -14.57 13.19
N ARG A 163 -16.05 -13.94 13.97
CA ARG A 163 -17.45 -14.37 14.10
C ARG A 163 -18.40 -13.66 13.17
N ALA A 164 -18.16 -12.37 12.91
CA ALA A 164 -19.11 -11.53 12.18
C ALA A 164 -18.78 -11.41 10.69
N GLY A 165 -17.55 -11.79 10.28
CA GLY A 165 -17.07 -11.61 8.91
C GLY A 165 -16.85 -10.16 8.49
N THR A 166 -17.19 -9.19 9.34
CA THR A 166 -17.09 -7.75 9.04
C THR A 166 -15.65 -7.26 9.03
N VAL A 167 -15.39 -6.18 8.29
CA VAL A 167 -14.10 -5.49 8.27
C VAL A 167 -13.71 -5.03 9.67
N ARG A 168 -12.46 -5.30 10.10
CA ARG A 168 -11.99 -4.86 11.42
C ARG A 168 -11.62 -3.38 11.49
N MET A 169 -11.12 -2.81 10.39
CA MET A 169 -10.70 -1.41 10.30
C MET A 169 -11.33 -0.73 9.07
N PRO A 170 -12.61 -0.33 9.10
CA PRO A 170 -13.27 0.36 7.99
C PRO A 170 -12.88 1.85 7.95
N GLU A 171 -11.58 2.14 7.94
CA GLU A 171 -11.03 3.48 8.04
C GLU A 171 -9.74 3.61 7.21
N VAL A 172 -9.26 4.86 7.05
CA VAL A 172 -7.89 5.09 6.58
C VAL A 172 -6.94 5.00 7.77
N GLY A 173 -6.05 4.03 7.71
CA GLY A 173 -4.99 3.80 8.70
C GLY A 173 -3.61 4.06 8.12
N LEU A 174 -2.63 4.28 8.99
CA LEU A 174 -1.22 4.34 8.68
C LEU A 174 -0.51 3.32 9.55
N PHE A 175 0.14 2.34 8.93
CA PHE A 175 0.96 1.35 9.63
C PHE A 175 2.44 1.63 9.41
N PHE A 176 3.16 1.86 10.51
CA PHE A 176 4.60 2.03 10.48
C PHE A 176 5.21 1.60 11.82
N ASN A 177 6.32 0.88 11.78
CA ASN A 177 7.06 0.44 12.96
C ASN A 177 6.19 -0.28 14.02
N ASP A 178 5.45 -1.31 13.61
CA ASP A 178 4.57 -2.13 14.46
C ASP A 178 3.40 -1.37 15.11
N VAL A 179 3.15 -0.13 14.69
CA VAL A 179 2.03 0.67 15.17
C VAL A 179 1.08 0.98 14.01
N LEU A 180 -0.19 0.63 14.20
CA LEU A 180 -1.29 1.09 13.38
C LEU A 180 -1.91 2.35 14.01
N ILE A 181 -1.92 3.44 13.26
CA ILE A 181 -2.43 4.74 13.70
C ILE A 181 -3.58 5.15 12.76
N ARG A 182 -4.67 5.70 13.30
CA ARG A 182 -5.71 6.34 12.48
C ARG A 182 -5.10 7.46 11.64
N GLY A 183 -5.43 7.54 10.35
CA GLY A 183 -4.82 8.50 9.41
C GLY A 183 -4.83 9.96 9.90
N THR A 184 -5.96 10.43 10.43
CA THR A 184 -6.10 11.80 10.97
C THR A 184 -5.38 12.07 12.30
N ARG A 185 -4.71 11.05 12.88
CA ARG A 185 -4.01 11.12 14.17
C ARG A 185 -2.51 10.85 14.06
N ALA A 186 -2.01 10.55 12.86
CA ALA A 186 -0.60 10.29 12.63
C ALA A 186 0.21 11.60 12.46
N LYS A 187 1.47 11.57 12.89
CA LYS A 187 2.46 12.62 12.64
C LYS A 187 3.84 11.97 12.53
N LYS A 188 4.64 12.36 11.53
CA LYS A 188 6.06 11.97 11.48
C LYS A 188 6.81 12.73 12.57
N VAL A 189 7.42 11.99 13.49
CA VAL A 189 8.19 12.56 14.62
C VAL A 189 9.70 12.49 14.42
N GLU A 190 10.16 11.53 13.61
CA GLU A 190 11.58 11.28 13.37
C GLU A 190 11.82 10.86 11.92
N SER A 191 13.00 11.20 11.39
CA SER A 191 13.40 10.88 10.00
C SER A 191 14.47 9.80 9.91
N GLN A 192 15.08 9.43 11.03
CA GLN A 192 16.09 8.36 11.12
C GLN A 192 15.56 7.22 11.99
N GLN A 193 16.31 6.12 12.04
CA GLN A 193 15.97 4.90 12.75
C GLN A 193 17.01 4.66 13.84
#